data_AF-A0A969S1S2-F1
#
_entry.id   AF-A0A969S1S2-F1
#
_cell.length_a   1.000
_cell.length_b   1.000
_cell.length_c   1.000
_cell.angle_alpha   90.00
_cell.angle_beta   90.00
_cell.angle_gamma   90.00
#
_symmetry.space_group_name_H-M   'P 1'
#
loop_
_entity.id
_entity.type
_entity.pdbx_description
1 polymer ?
#
loop_
_entity_poly.entity_id
_entity_poly.type
_entity_poly.pdbx_seq_one_letter_code
_entity_poly.pdbx_strand_id
1 'polypeptide(L)'
;MGRQQRHRHPDHTAAAERNRSQVIFFGTLTYFPNIDGACYFVQEILPLIWQTAPDLKLCIAGSNPPATVLALAQDPRIEVIANPEMMEALAQDCSLSVVPLRVGGGTRIKILHAMAMGLPVVSTPLGCEGLEAEDGEQLLIRATPEAFAQAVLALDGDRELRQKLRAAGRSLVESRYDWQKIYQDYEAQLIGHQGRIAYQACINRVCMNSTGLSNPLDAIIAETS
;
A
#
# COMPACT_ATOMS: atom_id res chain seq x y z
N MET A 1 -9.91 -27.58 -26.54
CA MET A 1 -8.59 -27.51 -25.88
C MET A 1 -8.14 -26.06 -25.82
N GLY A 2 -8.47 -25.34 -24.74
CA GLY A 2 -8.06 -23.94 -24.54
C GLY A 2 -7.46 -23.82 -23.14
N ARG A 3 -6.12 -23.73 -23.05
CA ARG A 3 -5.44 -23.50 -21.78
C ARG A 3 -5.78 -22.07 -21.32
N GLN A 4 -6.56 -21.95 -20.25
CA GLN A 4 -6.70 -20.70 -19.50
C GLN A 4 -5.31 -20.28 -19.05
N GLN A 5 -4.81 -19.19 -19.63
CA GLN A 5 -3.62 -18.50 -19.16
C GLN A 5 -3.97 -17.86 -17.82
N ARG A 6 -3.53 -18.50 -16.73
CA ARG A 6 -3.51 -17.86 -15.41
C ARG A 6 -2.68 -16.59 -15.56
N HIS A 7 -3.24 -15.42 -15.23
CA HIS A 7 -2.43 -14.22 -15.02
C HIS A 7 -1.45 -14.53 -13.89
N ARG A 8 -0.22 -14.90 -14.27
CA ARG A 8 0.91 -14.87 -13.35
C ARG A 8 1.14 -13.40 -13.03
N HIS A 9 0.98 -13.02 -11.76
CA HIS A 9 1.72 -11.87 -11.25
C HIS A 9 3.19 -12.10 -11.63
N PRO A 10 3.86 -11.11 -12.25
CA PRO A 10 5.27 -11.26 -12.57
C PRO A 10 6.00 -11.62 -11.28
N ASP A 11 6.78 -12.70 -11.32
CA ASP A 11 7.74 -13.01 -10.27
C ASP A 11 8.63 -11.77 -10.13
N HIS A 12 8.44 -11.01 -9.06
CA HIS A 12 9.35 -9.96 -8.65
C HIS A 12 10.60 -10.63 -8.07
N THR A 13 11.34 -11.34 -8.92
CA THR A 13 12.64 -11.91 -8.62
C THR A 13 13.53 -10.82 -8.04
N ALA A 14 14.01 -11.06 -6.82
CA ALA A 14 15.06 -10.34 -6.10
C ALA A 14 15.12 -8.82 -6.38
N ALA A 15 14.49 -8.02 -5.52
CA ALA A 15 14.57 -6.56 -5.57
C ALA A 15 16.04 -6.11 -5.75
N ALA A 16 16.35 -5.60 -6.94
CA ALA A 16 17.63 -4.99 -7.25
C ALA A 16 17.95 -3.91 -6.20
N GLU A 17 19.24 -3.74 -5.90
CA GLU A 17 19.74 -2.85 -4.86
C GLU A 17 19.24 -1.41 -5.07
N ARG A 18 18.34 -0.95 -4.20
CA ARG A 18 17.82 0.43 -4.22
C ARG A 18 18.87 1.34 -3.57
N ASN A 19 19.85 1.75 -4.37
CA ASN A 19 21.05 2.46 -3.93
C ASN A 19 20.90 4.00 -3.95
N ARG A 20 19.67 4.51 -4.07
CA ARG A 20 19.38 5.94 -4.09
C ARG A 20 18.67 6.36 -2.80
N SER A 21 19.21 7.39 -2.14
CA SER A 21 18.55 8.10 -1.03
C SER A 21 17.38 8.92 -1.57
N GLN A 22 16.33 8.24 -2.03
CA GLN A 22 15.09 8.84 -2.51
C GLN A 22 13.91 8.25 -1.74
N VAL A 23 13.12 9.11 -1.12
CA VAL A 23 11.91 8.73 -0.38
C VAL A 23 10.68 9.09 -1.20
N ILE A 24 9.60 8.31 -1.07
CA ILE A 24 8.36 8.55 -1.80
C ILE A 24 7.20 8.90 -0.88
N PHE A 25 6.42 9.89 -1.28
CA PHE A 25 5.07 10.16 -0.80
C PHE A 25 4.10 10.02 -1.97
N PHE A 26 3.00 9.31 -1.77
CA PHE A 26 1.98 9.20 -2.82
C PHE A 26 0.53 9.20 -2.32
N GLY A 27 -0.37 9.51 -3.25
CA GLY A 27 -1.82 9.46 -3.05
C GLY A 27 -2.58 10.34 -4.04
N THR A 28 -3.90 10.44 -3.85
CA THR A 28 -4.75 11.37 -4.61
C THR A 28 -4.46 12.80 -4.16
N LEU A 29 -3.77 13.61 -4.97
CA LEU A 29 -3.27 14.93 -4.55
C LEU A 29 -4.33 16.04 -4.57
N THR A 30 -5.58 15.72 -4.95
CA THR A 30 -6.75 16.58 -4.73
C THR A 30 -7.39 16.39 -3.36
N TYR A 31 -7.05 15.30 -2.64
CA TYR A 31 -7.60 15.03 -1.32
C TYR A 31 -6.81 15.78 -0.25
N PHE A 32 -7.51 16.61 0.53
CA PHE A 32 -6.89 17.54 1.48
C PHE A 32 -5.86 16.89 2.43
N PRO A 33 -6.11 15.73 3.06
CA PRO A 33 -5.10 15.03 3.87
C PRO A 33 -3.79 14.74 3.15
N ASN A 34 -3.81 14.47 1.84
CA ASN A 34 -2.59 14.23 1.09
C ASN A 34 -1.83 15.52 0.80
N ILE A 35 -2.54 16.60 0.51
CA ILE A 35 -1.95 17.94 0.34
C ILE A 35 -1.32 18.38 1.66
N ASP A 36 -2.08 18.29 2.76
CA ASP A 36 -1.63 18.63 4.10
C ASP A 36 -0.41 17.80 4.53
N GLY A 37 -0.43 16.49 4.30
CA GLY A 37 0.67 15.59 4.61
C GLY A 37 1.94 15.89 3.78
N ALA A 38 1.80 16.14 2.47
CA ALA A 38 2.94 16.49 1.62
C ALA A 38 3.57 17.81 2.05
N CYS A 39 2.76 18.86 2.27
CA CYS A 39 3.23 20.15 2.76
C CYS A 39 3.90 20.02 4.13
N TYR A 40 3.25 19.32 5.07
CA TYR A 40 3.79 19.10 6.41
C TYR A 40 5.15 18.40 6.39
N PHE A 41 5.30 17.35 5.57
CA PHE A 41 6.58 16.67 5.42
C PHE A 41 7.68 17.61 4.90
N VAL A 42 7.39 18.37 3.84
CA VAL A 42 8.37 19.27 3.22
C VAL A 42 8.74 20.44 4.13
N GLN A 43 7.78 20.95 4.91
CA GLN A 43 7.99 22.15 5.73
C GLN A 43 8.60 21.85 7.10
N GLU A 44 8.23 20.75 7.73
CA GLU A 44 8.56 20.49 9.14
C GLU A 44 9.54 19.32 9.33
N ILE A 45 9.56 18.33 8.41
CA ILE A 45 10.30 17.08 8.60
C ILE A 45 11.54 17.03 7.71
N LEU A 46 11.38 17.30 6.42
CA LEU A 46 12.45 17.23 5.42
C LEU A 46 13.64 18.16 5.73
N PRO A 47 13.44 19.39 6.28
CA PRO A 47 14.57 20.22 6.69
C PRO A 47 15.41 19.60 7.81
N LEU A 48 14.80 18.83 8.71
CA LEU A 48 15.51 18.10 9.77
C LEU A 48 16.33 16.94 9.19
N ILE A 49 15.77 16.24 8.21
CA ILE A 49 16.47 15.16 7.49
C ILE A 49 17.70 15.74 6.76
N TRP A 50 17.53 16.87 6.07
CA TRP A 50 18.61 17.50 5.29
C TRP A 50 19.77 18.05 6.14
N GLN A 51 19.60 18.22 7.45
CA GLN A 51 20.73 18.54 8.34
C GLN A 51 21.75 17.39 8.41
N THR A 52 21.28 16.14 8.22
CA THR A 52 22.12 14.94 8.28
C THR A 52 22.38 14.33 6.90
N ALA A 53 21.38 14.34 6.02
CA ALA A 53 21.42 13.76 4.68
C ALA A 53 21.04 14.81 3.62
N PRO A 54 21.94 15.76 3.30
CA PRO A 54 21.62 16.93 2.45
C PRO A 54 21.21 16.57 1.01
N ASP A 55 21.64 15.40 0.54
CA ASP A 55 21.37 14.89 -0.82
C ASP A 55 20.13 14.01 -0.92
N LEU A 56 19.42 13.76 0.19
CA LEU A 56 18.20 12.95 0.19
C LEU A 56 17.12 13.63 -0.65
N LYS A 57 16.57 12.90 -1.61
CA LYS A 57 15.53 13.36 -2.54
C LYS A 57 14.15 12.91 -2.10
N LEU A 58 13.14 13.71 -2.44
CA LEU A 58 11.74 13.38 -2.23
C LEU A 58 11.03 13.28 -3.58
N CYS A 59 10.34 12.16 -3.81
CA CYS A 59 9.35 12.00 -4.88
C CYS A 59 7.94 12.14 -4.31
N ILE A 60 7.16 13.09 -4.83
CA ILE A 60 5.73 13.23 -4.55
C ILE A 60 4.97 12.78 -5.79
N ALA A 61 4.27 11.66 -5.71
CA ALA A 61 3.60 11.08 -6.88
C ALA A 61 2.09 10.97 -6.66
N GLY A 62 1.29 11.42 -7.63
CA GLY A 62 -0.16 11.30 -7.47
C GLY A 62 -0.99 12.09 -8.46
N SER A 63 -2.30 11.91 -8.36
CA SER A 63 -3.22 12.48 -9.34
C SER A 63 -3.53 13.94 -9.09
N ASN A 64 -3.47 14.73 -10.17
CA ASN A 64 -3.87 16.15 -10.23
C ASN A 64 -3.32 17.02 -9.07
N PRO A 65 -1.99 17.15 -8.92
CA PRO A 65 -1.40 18.00 -7.89
C PRO A 65 -1.84 19.46 -8.05
N PRO A 66 -2.39 20.09 -6.99
CA PRO A 66 -2.71 21.51 -7.02
C PRO A 66 -1.43 22.35 -7.03
N ALA A 67 -1.57 23.65 -7.35
CA ALA A 67 -0.45 24.60 -7.37
C ALA A 67 0.38 24.61 -6.08
N THR A 68 -0.27 24.39 -4.92
CA THR A 68 0.40 24.30 -3.62
C THR A 68 1.38 23.13 -3.54
N VAL A 69 1.05 21.97 -4.10
CA VAL A 69 1.93 20.79 -4.14
C VAL A 69 2.99 20.96 -5.22
N LEU A 70 2.62 21.48 -6.40
CA LEU A 70 3.57 21.76 -7.48
C LEU A 70 4.66 22.76 -7.04
N ALA A 71 4.31 23.74 -6.23
CA ALA A 71 5.25 24.72 -5.68
C ALA A 71 6.32 24.09 -4.77
N LEU A 72 6.10 22.90 -4.21
CA LEU A 72 7.11 22.19 -3.41
C LEU A 72 8.32 21.79 -4.25
N ALA A 73 8.16 21.58 -5.57
CA ALA A 73 9.25 21.27 -6.51
C ALA A 73 10.12 22.50 -6.87
N GLN A 74 9.99 23.63 -6.18
CA GLN A 74 10.93 24.74 -6.30
C GLN A 74 12.32 24.38 -5.76
N ASP A 75 12.41 23.45 -4.80
CA ASP A 75 13.68 22.85 -4.39
C ASP A 75 14.05 21.70 -5.34
N PRO A 76 15.27 21.69 -5.93
CA PRO A 76 15.68 20.67 -6.91
C PRO A 76 15.81 19.26 -6.34
N ARG A 77 15.74 19.08 -5.01
CA ARG A 77 15.71 17.76 -4.35
C ARG A 77 14.29 17.19 -4.25
N ILE A 78 13.27 17.95 -4.63
CA ILE A 78 11.87 17.54 -4.60
C ILE A 78 11.35 17.41 -6.03
N GLU A 79 10.88 16.22 -6.38
CA GLU A 79 10.23 15.94 -7.66
C GLU A 79 8.74 15.69 -7.44
N VAL A 80 7.88 16.34 -8.22
CA VAL A 80 6.43 16.12 -8.20
C VAL A 80 6.01 15.47 -9.52
N ILE A 81 5.53 14.23 -9.45
CA ILE A 81 5.10 13.44 -10.60
C ILE A 81 3.57 13.40 -10.64
N ALA A 82 2.99 14.14 -11.58
CA ALA A 82 1.55 14.19 -11.79
C ALA A 82 1.07 12.97 -12.59
N ASN A 83 0.02 12.29 -12.09
CA ASN A 83 -0.67 11.19 -12.77
C ASN A 83 0.29 10.10 -13.31
N PRO A 84 1.11 9.48 -12.44
CA PRO A 84 2.07 8.47 -12.88
C PRO A 84 1.36 7.27 -13.50
N GLU A 85 1.92 6.74 -14.60
CA GLU A 85 1.37 5.57 -15.29
C GLU A 85 1.40 4.31 -14.41
N MET A 86 2.50 4.10 -13.69
CA MET A 86 2.71 2.97 -12.78
C MET A 86 3.46 3.42 -11.53
N MET A 87 2.86 3.20 -10.36
CA MET A 87 3.48 3.58 -9.09
C MET A 87 4.67 2.66 -8.75
N GLU A 88 4.60 1.41 -9.18
CA GLU A 88 5.61 0.38 -8.97
C GLU A 88 6.94 0.75 -9.63
N ALA A 89 6.90 1.39 -10.80
CA ALA A 89 8.08 1.88 -11.49
C ALA A 89 8.79 2.97 -10.66
N LEU A 90 8.03 3.94 -10.13
CA LEU A 90 8.58 4.97 -9.25
C LEU A 90 9.12 4.39 -7.94
N ALA A 91 8.41 3.41 -7.38
CA ALA A 91 8.81 2.76 -6.14
C ALA A 91 10.14 1.98 -6.27
N GLN A 92 10.55 1.56 -7.47
CA GLN A 92 11.84 0.90 -7.69
C GLN A 92 13.03 1.81 -7.39
N ASP A 93 12.90 3.10 -7.68
CA ASP A 93 13.94 4.10 -7.43
C ASP A 93 13.94 4.64 -5.99
N CYS A 94 12.96 4.24 -5.17
CA CYS A 94 12.77 4.76 -3.82
C CYS A 94 13.17 3.75 -2.73
N SER A 95 13.88 4.22 -1.71
CA SER A 95 14.35 3.41 -0.58
C SER A 95 13.24 3.11 0.43
N LEU A 96 12.33 4.06 0.66
CA LEU A 96 11.24 3.99 1.64
C LEU A 96 10.05 4.90 1.27
N SER A 97 8.89 4.63 1.87
CA SER A 97 7.68 5.45 1.74
C SER A 97 7.40 6.21 3.04
N VAL A 98 6.94 7.46 2.92
CA VAL A 98 6.53 8.29 4.06
C VAL A 98 5.02 8.55 4.04
N VAL A 99 4.37 8.44 5.20
CA VAL A 99 2.94 8.69 5.42
C VAL A 99 2.73 9.64 6.61
N PRO A 100 3.02 10.93 6.46
CA PRO A 100 3.00 11.92 7.53
C PRO A 100 1.61 12.57 7.69
N LEU A 101 0.54 11.76 7.78
CA LEU A 101 -0.82 12.28 7.83
C LEU A 101 -1.20 12.81 9.22
N ARG A 102 -1.73 14.02 9.31
CA ARG A 102 -2.22 14.62 10.57
C ARG A 102 -3.73 14.76 10.65
N VAL A 103 -4.39 14.61 9.51
CA VAL A 103 -5.85 14.69 9.35
C VAL A 103 -6.30 13.62 8.36
N GLY A 104 -7.60 13.32 8.34
CA GLY A 104 -8.23 12.44 7.35
C GLY A 104 -8.60 11.06 7.87
N GLY A 105 -9.59 10.45 7.20
CA GLY A 105 -10.12 9.12 7.52
C GLY A 105 -10.05 8.19 6.31
N GLY A 106 -10.75 7.07 6.42
CA GLY A 106 -10.84 6.05 5.37
C GLY A 106 -9.73 5.00 5.43
N THR A 107 -9.84 4.00 4.56
CA THR A 107 -8.94 2.85 4.53
C THR A 107 -7.52 3.29 4.20
N ARG A 108 -6.55 2.88 5.03
CA ARG A 108 -5.12 3.27 4.91
C ARG A 108 -4.39 2.50 3.80
N ILE A 109 -5.03 2.41 2.63
CA ILE A 109 -4.59 1.62 1.47
C ILE A 109 -3.18 2.03 1.02
N LYS A 110 -2.79 3.30 1.17
CA LYS A 110 -1.45 3.74 0.75
C LYS A 110 -0.31 3.02 1.48
N ILE A 111 -0.49 2.65 2.75
CA ILE A 111 0.53 1.90 3.50
C ILE A 111 0.59 0.47 2.99
N LEU A 112 -0.58 -0.16 2.80
CA LEU A 112 -0.66 -1.51 2.22
C LEU A 112 -0.07 -1.54 0.81
N HIS A 113 -0.32 -0.51 -0.01
CA HIS A 113 0.23 -0.38 -1.34
C HIS A 113 1.76 -0.21 -1.29
N ALA A 114 2.28 0.63 -0.38
CA ALA A 114 3.73 0.77 -0.19
C ALA A 114 4.39 -0.55 0.23
N MET A 115 3.81 -1.24 1.21
CA MET A 115 4.26 -2.56 1.67
C MET A 115 4.18 -3.61 0.56
N ALA A 116 3.13 -3.59 -0.26
CA ALA A 116 3.01 -4.43 -1.45
C ALA A 116 4.14 -4.14 -2.44
N MET A 117 4.49 -2.89 -2.70
CA MET A 117 5.65 -2.52 -3.52
C MET A 117 7.01 -2.82 -2.86
N GLY A 118 6.98 -3.42 -1.67
CA GLY A 118 8.14 -3.75 -0.87
C GLY A 118 8.86 -2.51 -0.35
N LEU A 119 8.18 -1.39 -0.15
CA LEU A 119 8.78 -0.22 0.51
C LEU A 119 8.61 -0.35 2.03
N PRO A 120 9.68 -0.17 2.83
CA PRO A 120 9.51 0.07 4.25
C PRO A 120 8.80 1.42 4.44
N VAL A 121 7.99 1.53 5.49
CA VAL A 121 7.09 2.68 5.70
C VAL A 121 7.44 3.38 7.01
N VAL A 122 7.49 4.72 6.97
CA VAL A 122 7.38 5.57 8.16
C VAL A 122 6.03 6.27 8.12
N SER A 123 5.24 6.17 9.18
CA SER A 123 3.89 6.74 9.26
C SER A 123 3.69 7.50 10.56
N THR A 124 2.74 8.43 10.57
CA THR A 124 2.12 8.90 11.81
C THR A 124 1.17 7.86 12.38
N PRO A 125 0.80 7.93 13.68
CA PRO A 125 -0.24 7.08 14.25
C PRO A 125 -1.56 7.14 13.47
N LEU A 126 -1.97 8.34 13.05
CA LEU A 126 -3.19 8.51 12.25
C LEU A 126 -3.05 7.86 10.86
N GLY A 127 -1.86 7.93 10.25
CA GLY A 127 -1.62 7.39 8.92
C GLY A 127 -1.80 5.87 8.83
N CYS A 128 -1.52 5.14 9.91
CA CYS A 128 -1.60 3.68 10.00
C CYS A 128 -2.79 3.16 10.81
N GLU A 129 -3.68 4.04 11.25
CA GLU A 129 -4.85 3.67 12.03
C GLU A 129 -5.70 2.59 11.34
N GLY A 130 -6.08 1.55 12.11
CA GLY A 130 -6.92 0.46 11.64
C GLY A 130 -6.19 -0.62 10.83
N LEU A 131 -4.87 -0.54 10.69
CA LEU A 131 -4.05 -1.62 10.13
C LEU A 131 -3.57 -2.55 11.24
N GLU A 132 -3.47 -3.86 10.94
CA GLU A 132 -2.85 -4.89 11.77
C GLU A 132 -1.32 -4.80 11.67
N ALA A 133 -0.77 -3.62 11.92
CA ALA A 133 0.66 -3.33 11.78
C ALA A 133 1.20 -2.68 13.05
N GLU A 134 2.35 -3.14 13.50
CA GLU A 134 2.97 -2.78 14.77
C GLU A 134 4.26 -1.98 14.54
N ASP A 135 4.52 -1.01 15.43
CA ASP A 135 5.73 -0.18 15.39
C ASP A 135 6.98 -1.04 15.59
N GLY A 136 7.96 -0.90 14.69
CA GLY A 136 9.21 -1.66 14.72
C GLY A 136 9.14 -3.06 14.10
N GLU A 137 7.95 -3.52 13.74
CA GLU A 137 7.74 -4.84 13.12
C GLU A 137 7.47 -4.74 11.62
N GLN A 138 6.40 -4.06 11.20
CA GLN A 138 6.08 -3.88 9.76
C GLN A 138 6.36 -2.46 9.25
N LEU A 139 6.36 -1.47 10.14
CA LEU A 139 6.58 -0.05 9.83
C LEU A 139 7.14 0.67 11.05
N LEU A 140 7.59 1.91 10.87
CA LEU A 140 7.92 2.81 11.97
C LEU A 140 6.81 3.85 12.16
N ILE A 141 6.34 4.01 13.39
CA ILE A 141 5.24 4.91 13.75
C ILE A 141 5.79 6.06 14.59
N ARG A 142 5.73 7.30 14.08
CA ARG A 142 6.30 8.47 14.75
C ARG A 142 5.32 9.65 14.71
N ALA A 143 5.11 10.29 15.86
CA ALA A 143 4.10 11.33 16.03
C ALA A 143 4.63 12.77 15.87
N THR A 144 5.94 12.99 16.07
CA THR A 144 6.56 14.31 15.99
C THR A 144 7.50 14.43 14.79
N PRO A 145 7.75 15.65 14.27
CA PRO A 145 8.66 15.85 13.15
C PRO A 145 10.05 15.28 13.37
N GLU A 146 10.63 15.48 14.56
CA GLU A 146 11.99 15.07 14.91
C GLU A 146 12.09 13.55 14.93
N ALA A 147 11.13 12.89 15.58
CA ALA A 147 11.10 11.44 15.69
C ALA A 147 10.84 10.80 14.31
N PHE A 148 10.02 11.44 13.47
CA PHE A 148 9.76 11.02 12.10
C PHE A 148 11.02 11.14 11.23
N ALA A 149 11.71 12.28 11.30
CA ALA A 149 12.97 12.52 10.58
C ALA A 149 14.04 11.48 10.98
N GLN A 150 14.18 11.22 12.28
CA GLN A 150 15.09 10.19 12.79
C GLN A 150 14.75 8.79 12.26
N ALA A 151 13.46 8.43 12.18
CA ALA A 151 13.05 7.15 11.61
C ALA A 151 13.35 7.04 10.10
N VAL A 152 13.18 8.13 9.35
CA VAL A 152 13.58 8.18 7.93
C VAL A 152 15.09 8.01 7.78
N LEU A 153 15.89 8.74 8.57
CA LEU A 153 17.35 8.62 8.56
C LEU A 153 17.85 7.23 9.00
N ALA A 154 17.23 6.63 10.00
CA ALA A 154 17.52 5.27 10.43
C ALA A 154 17.27 4.29 9.29
N LEU A 155 16.12 4.40 8.61
CA LEU A 155 15.85 3.57 7.44
C LEU A 155 16.73 3.92 6.25
N ASP A 156 17.19 5.14 6.04
CA ASP A 156 18.11 5.46 4.94
C ASP A 156 19.52 4.87 5.19
N GLY A 157 19.99 4.93 6.44
CA GLY A 157 21.32 4.45 6.83
C GLY A 157 21.43 2.95 7.16
N ASP A 158 20.36 2.31 7.63
CA ASP A 158 20.37 0.92 8.08
C ASP A 158 19.71 -0.03 7.07
N ARG A 159 20.55 -0.76 6.33
CA ARG A 159 20.12 -1.73 5.33
C ARG A 159 19.40 -2.92 5.95
N GLU A 160 19.85 -3.41 7.09
CA GLU A 160 19.28 -4.60 7.74
C GLU A 160 17.88 -4.28 8.25
N LEU A 161 17.71 -3.13 8.91
CA LEU A 161 16.41 -2.65 9.34
C LEU A 161 15.45 -2.46 8.15
N ARG A 162 15.93 -1.87 7.03
CA ARG A 162 15.11 -1.79 5.81
C ARG A 162 14.66 -3.16 5.34
N GLN A 163 15.57 -4.13 5.25
CA GLN A 163 15.23 -5.48 4.76
C GLN A 163 14.25 -6.18 5.70
N LYS A 164 14.42 -6.06 7.02
CA LYS A 164 13.48 -6.57 8.03
C LYS A 164 12.07 -6.03 7.78
N LEU A 165 11.89 -4.71 7.79
CA LEU A 165 10.56 -4.10 7.66
C LEU A 165 9.94 -4.35 6.29
N ARG A 166 10.75 -4.40 5.22
CA ARG A 166 10.27 -4.75 3.86
C ARG A 166 9.66 -6.14 3.82
N ALA A 167 10.37 -7.13 4.35
CA ALA A 167 9.88 -8.51 4.38
C ALA A 167 8.63 -8.64 5.26
N ALA A 168 8.64 -8.03 6.44
CA ALA A 168 7.52 -8.05 7.37
C ALA A 168 6.26 -7.36 6.81
N GLY A 169 6.40 -6.16 6.22
CA GLY A 169 5.31 -5.44 5.60
C GLY A 169 4.71 -6.18 4.40
N ARG A 170 5.55 -6.75 3.54
CA ARG A 170 5.08 -7.57 2.40
C ARG A 170 4.32 -8.81 2.88
N SER A 171 4.86 -9.50 3.89
CA SER A 171 4.21 -10.66 4.52
C SER A 171 2.85 -10.30 5.12
N LEU A 172 2.73 -9.15 5.78
CA LEU A 172 1.44 -8.66 6.30
C LEU A 172 0.41 -8.49 5.18
N VAL A 173 0.77 -7.81 4.09
CA VAL A 173 -0.14 -7.61 2.95
C VAL A 173 -0.60 -8.94 2.38
N GLU A 174 0.33 -9.85 2.10
CA GLU A 174 0.03 -11.16 1.52
C GLU A 174 -0.75 -12.05 2.50
N SER A 175 -0.58 -11.90 3.81
CA SER A 175 -1.20 -12.73 4.84
C SER A 175 -2.58 -12.26 5.29
N ARG A 176 -2.86 -10.95 5.26
CA ARG A 176 -4.09 -10.36 5.82
C ARG A 176 -4.91 -9.56 4.82
N TYR A 177 -4.26 -8.96 3.83
CA TYR A 177 -4.89 -7.96 2.96
C TYR A 177 -4.97 -8.39 1.49
N ASP A 178 -4.69 -9.67 1.20
CA ASP A 178 -4.97 -10.27 -0.10
C ASP A 178 -6.48 -10.50 -0.27
N TRP A 179 -7.00 -10.18 -1.46
CA TRP A 179 -8.44 -10.27 -1.76
C TRP A 179 -9.02 -11.66 -1.53
N GLN A 180 -8.26 -12.73 -1.81
CA GLN A 180 -8.75 -14.09 -1.58
C GLN A 180 -8.94 -14.35 -0.10
N LYS A 181 -8.06 -13.81 0.76
CA LYS A 181 -8.14 -13.97 2.21
C LYS A 181 -9.27 -13.14 2.80
N ILE A 182 -9.36 -11.87 2.41
CA ILE A 182 -10.48 -10.99 2.81
C ILE A 182 -11.82 -11.65 2.44
N TYR A 183 -11.93 -12.21 1.23
CA TYR A 183 -13.14 -12.89 0.80
C TYR A 183 -13.40 -14.18 1.59
N GLN A 184 -12.38 -15.02 1.84
CA GLN A 184 -12.51 -16.24 2.63
C GLN A 184 -12.95 -15.95 4.07
N ASP A 185 -12.41 -14.91 4.70
CA ASP A 185 -12.78 -14.50 6.06
C ASP A 185 -14.20 -13.93 6.08
N TYR A 186 -14.58 -13.13 5.09
CA TYR A 186 -15.94 -12.62 4.92
C TYR A 186 -16.95 -13.76 4.72
N GLU A 187 -16.64 -14.70 3.83
CA GLU A 187 -17.45 -15.90 3.58
C GLU A 187 -17.58 -16.76 4.84
N ALA A 188 -16.47 -16.93 5.59
CA ALA A 188 -16.47 -17.65 6.86
C ALA A 188 -17.42 -17.05 7.89
N GLN A 189 -17.46 -15.72 7.99
CA GLN A 189 -18.29 -15.00 8.95
C GLN A 189 -19.76 -14.97 8.55
N LEU A 190 -20.08 -14.90 7.26
CA LEU A 190 -21.46 -14.82 6.79
C LEU A 190 -22.16 -16.16 6.63
N ILE A 191 -21.44 -17.19 6.19
CA ILE A 191 -22.08 -18.43 5.75
C ILE A 191 -22.29 -19.42 6.92
N GLY A 192 -21.54 -19.29 8.03
CA GLY A 192 -21.58 -20.28 9.12
C GLY A 192 -21.25 -21.71 8.65
N HIS A 193 -21.16 -22.67 9.58
CA HIS A 193 -20.76 -24.04 9.21
C HIS A 193 -21.78 -24.73 8.28
N GLN A 194 -23.08 -24.44 8.42
CA GLN A 194 -24.15 -25.04 7.62
C GLN A 194 -24.22 -24.50 6.18
N GLY A 195 -23.97 -23.21 5.96
CA GLY A 195 -24.00 -22.66 4.62
C GLY A 195 -22.81 -23.11 3.75
N ARG A 196 -21.66 -23.48 4.37
CA ARG A 196 -20.48 -23.98 3.65
C ARG A 196 -20.76 -25.34 2.99
N ILE A 197 -21.52 -26.20 3.66
CA ILE A 197 -21.95 -27.50 3.12
C ILE A 197 -22.92 -27.28 1.94
N ALA A 198 -23.85 -26.35 2.09
CA ALA A 198 -24.82 -26.02 1.04
C ALA A 198 -24.15 -25.35 -0.19
N TYR A 199 -23.22 -24.42 0.02
CA TYR A 199 -22.50 -23.74 -1.06
C TYR A 199 -21.56 -24.67 -1.83
N GLN A 200 -20.79 -25.51 -1.13
CA GLN A 200 -19.93 -26.50 -1.78
C GLN A 200 -20.75 -27.57 -2.51
N ALA A 201 -21.90 -27.99 -1.97
CA ALA A 201 -22.83 -28.87 -2.65
C ALA A 201 -23.43 -28.21 -3.91
N CYS A 202 -23.73 -26.90 -3.85
CA CYS A 202 -24.23 -26.14 -4.99
C CYS A 202 -23.18 -25.99 -6.09
N ILE A 203 -21.93 -25.61 -5.77
CA ILE A 203 -20.82 -25.56 -6.73
C ILE A 203 -20.59 -26.93 -7.37
N ASN A 204 -20.55 -28.00 -6.57
CA ASN A 204 -20.34 -29.34 -7.11
C ASN A 204 -21.50 -29.78 -8.03
N ARG A 205 -22.73 -29.36 -7.75
CA ARG A 205 -23.92 -29.64 -8.56
C ARG A 205 -23.97 -28.82 -9.86
N VAL A 206 -23.56 -27.56 -9.81
CA VAL A 206 -23.42 -26.69 -11.01
C VAL A 206 -22.28 -27.18 -11.91
N CYS A 207 -21.15 -27.61 -11.35
CA CYS A 207 -20.06 -28.20 -12.13
C CYS A 207 -20.44 -29.55 -12.76
N MET A 208 -21.22 -30.39 -12.07
CA MET A 208 -21.68 -31.68 -12.61
C MET A 208 -22.78 -31.57 -13.68
N ASN A 209 -23.61 -30.51 -13.65
CA ASN A 209 -24.70 -30.31 -14.61
C ASN A 209 -24.35 -29.36 -15.78
N SER A 210 -23.07 -29.02 -15.96
CA SER A 210 -22.62 -28.12 -17.03
C SER A 210 -22.56 -28.80 -18.41
N THR A 211 -23.71 -29.30 -18.87
CA THR A 211 -24.05 -29.39 -20.31
C THR A 211 -25.20 -28.43 -20.59
N GLY A 212 -24.90 -27.12 -20.66
CA GLY A 212 -25.85 -26.10 -21.14
C GLY A 212 -26.17 -25.00 -20.13
N LEU A 213 -25.61 -23.82 -20.40
CA LEU A 213 -25.74 -22.50 -19.76
C LEU A 213 -27.05 -22.15 -19.00
N SER A 214 -26.90 -21.64 -17.77
CA SER A 214 -27.47 -20.37 -17.28
C SER A 214 -26.74 -19.92 -15.99
N ASN A 215 -26.81 -18.63 -15.67
CA ASN A 215 -26.07 -17.99 -14.57
C ASN A 215 -26.52 -18.56 -13.21
N PRO A 216 -25.62 -19.06 -12.35
CA PRO A 216 -25.99 -19.72 -11.09
C PRO A 216 -26.78 -18.83 -10.12
N LEU A 217 -26.77 -17.51 -10.30
CA LEU A 217 -27.59 -16.57 -9.54
C LEU A 217 -29.09 -16.69 -9.84
N ASP A 218 -29.48 -17.07 -11.06
CA ASP A 218 -30.89 -17.20 -11.44
C ASP A 218 -31.56 -18.42 -10.76
N ALA A 219 -30.77 -19.46 -10.47
CA ALA A 219 -31.25 -20.67 -9.78
C ALA A 219 -31.54 -20.43 -8.29
N ILE A 220 -30.80 -19.54 -7.65
CA ILE A 220 -30.95 -19.23 -6.21
C ILE A 220 -32.22 -18.43 -5.94
N ILE A 221 -32.63 -17.56 -6.87
CA ILE A 221 -33.82 -16.70 -6.72
C ILE A 221 -35.13 -17.51 -6.89
N ALA A 222 -35.10 -18.57 -7.70
CA ALA A 222 -36.28 -19.38 -8.00
C ALA A 222 -36.74 -20.30 -6.85
N GLU A 223 -35.85 -20.69 -5.93
CA GLU A 223 -36.21 -21.59 -4.81
C GLU A 223 -36.72 -20.87 -3.56
N THR A 224 -36.66 -19.53 -3.53
CA THR A 224 -37.16 -18.71 -2.41
C THR A 224 -38.47 -17.99 -2.70
N SER A 225 -39.19 -18.34 -3.78
CA SER A 225 -40.49 -17.77 -4.16
C SER A 225 -41.63 -18.78 -4.07
#